data_AF-A0A0M9ESC5-F1
#
_entry.id   AF-A0A0M9ESC5-F1
#
_cell.length_a   1.000
_cell.length_b   1.000
_cell.length_c   1.000
_cell.angle_alpha   90.00
_cell.angle_beta   90.00
_cell.angle_gamma   90.00
#
_symmetry.space_group_name_H-M   'P 1'
#
loop_
_entity.id
_entity.type
_entity.pdbx_description
1 polymer ?
#
loop_
_entity_poly.entity_id
_entity_poly.type
_entity_poly.pdbx_seq_one_letter_code
_entity_poly.pdbx_strand_id
1 'polypeptide(L)'
;MRLLSLYRRAIYLATLTQPNWNYIGLGTNDASLSLPAAALTNVHDRLAGDLFEAEDKAGSDAQLFPPKFDDDRGKFVQVDHDSLIKHGQLRIKLPASTPVASENTLPDFRGCADVRIYRVRFFLEGVKIKPDALSKGRCPIVDIDITQEGDSVYYDPSGNCHTFTHEPVDVKPSFRVSPSPDGATRLTVVDNGDIVSMVPRAGKVEKYAAPSPFATWTISLRDVDLASVDLSSVTKAWFEFFGTSRSFKASALKDKS
;
A
#
# COMPACT_ATOMS: atom_id res chain seq x y z
N MET A 1 27.33 1.13 2.17
CA MET A 1 28.21 0.63 3.26
C MET A 1 28.16 1.64 4.39
N ARG A 2 27.82 1.20 5.60
CA ARG A 2 27.60 2.00 6.82
C ARG A 2 28.89 2.69 7.30
N LEU A 3 28.75 3.82 7.99
CA LEU A 3 29.50 4.06 9.23
C LEU A 3 28.79 5.06 10.14
N LEU A 4 28.31 4.51 11.27
CA LEU A 4 28.02 5.23 12.50
C LEU A 4 29.25 6.04 12.93
N SER A 5 29.08 7.33 13.21
CA SER A 5 30.03 8.07 14.04
C SER A 5 29.36 8.37 15.38
N LEU A 6 29.53 7.43 16.31
CA LEU A 6 29.27 7.59 17.73
C LEU A 6 30.52 8.25 18.38
N TYR A 7 30.25 9.27 19.18
CA TYR A 7 31.07 9.88 20.24
C TYR A 7 32.35 10.67 19.90
N ARG A 8 32.26 11.99 20.09
CA ARG A 8 33.27 12.77 20.83
C ARG A 8 32.60 13.81 21.73
N ARG A 9 32.28 13.37 22.96
CA ARG A 9 32.37 14.11 24.23
C ARG A 9 31.86 13.17 25.31
N ALA A 10 32.79 12.61 26.09
CA ALA A 10 32.43 11.89 27.30
C ALA A 10 31.84 12.93 28.28
N ILE A 11 30.56 12.79 28.61
CA ILE A 11 29.97 13.50 29.75
C ILE A 11 30.19 12.57 30.95
N TYR A 12 31.09 12.97 31.85
CA TYR A 12 31.18 12.36 33.17
C TYR A 12 29.92 12.74 33.95
N LEU A 13 29.00 11.79 34.12
CA LEU A 13 27.93 11.90 35.11
C LEU A 13 28.47 11.39 36.44
N ALA A 14 28.86 12.34 37.31
CA ALA A 14 29.09 12.02 38.71
C ALA A 14 27.73 11.67 39.35
N THR A 15 27.66 10.47 39.92
CA THR A 15 26.52 9.93 40.64
C THR A 15 26.15 10.77 41.87
N LEU A 16 24.89 10.64 42.32
CA LEU A 16 24.24 11.27 43.48
C LEU A 16 24.89 10.96 44.85
N THR A 17 26.18 11.22 45.00
CA THR A 17 26.88 11.26 46.28
C THR A 17 27.53 12.63 46.38
N GLN A 18 27.15 13.40 47.39
CA GLN A 18 27.78 14.70 47.65
C GLN A 18 29.30 14.51 47.76
N PRO A 19 30.11 15.25 46.98
CA PRO A 19 31.55 15.19 47.16
C PRO A 19 31.89 15.73 48.55
N ASN A 20 32.68 14.96 49.30
CA ASN A 20 33.25 15.43 50.55
C ASN A 20 34.18 16.61 50.23
N TRP A 21 33.96 17.76 50.88
CA TRP A 21 34.56 19.05 50.54
C TRP A 21 36.08 19.15 50.75
N ASN A 22 36.74 18.05 51.11
CA ASN A 22 38.19 18.02 51.37
C ASN A 22 39.05 17.79 50.10
N TYR A 23 38.46 17.79 48.91
CA TYR A 23 39.19 17.79 47.64
C TYR A 23 38.81 19.01 46.78
N ILE A 24 39.15 20.21 47.24
CA ILE A 24 39.27 21.37 46.35
C ILE A 24 40.67 21.95 46.52
N GLY A 25 41.57 21.42 45.72
CA GLY A 25 42.86 22.01 45.44
C GLY A 25 43.20 21.73 43.99
N LEU A 26 43.38 22.81 43.22
CA LEU A 26 43.92 22.87 41.85
C LEU A 26 42.90 22.96 40.71
N GLY A 27 42.54 24.22 40.43
CA GLY A 27 42.46 24.86 39.12
C GLY A 27 42.17 24.02 37.87
N THR A 28 40.91 24.09 37.45
CA THR A 28 40.50 24.31 36.06
C THR A 28 39.20 25.12 36.12
N ASN A 29 38.98 26.03 35.17
CA ASN A 29 37.71 26.76 35.00
C ASN A 29 36.61 25.81 34.49
N ASP A 30 36.34 24.75 35.23
CA ASP A 30 35.22 23.87 34.98
C ASP A 30 33.99 24.51 35.61
N ALA A 31 33.37 25.42 34.86
CA ALA A 31 32.01 25.85 35.14
C ALA A 31 31.17 24.57 35.21
N SER A 32 30.82 24.17 36.43
CA SER A 32 29.86 23.11 36.65
C SER A 32 28.54 23.58 36.04
N LEU A 33 28.23 23.04 34.87
CA LEU A 33 26.93 23.20 34.24
C LEU A 33 25.91 22.45 35.11
N SER A 34 25.44 23.09 36.17
CA SER A 34 24.32 22.60 36.97
C SER A 34 23.05 22.85 36.18
N LEU A 35 22.67 21.90 35.33
CA LEU A 35 21.32 21.90 34.76
C LEU A 35 20.34 21.61 35.91
N PRO A 36 19.31 22.44 36.13
CA PRO A 36 18.28 22.14 37.11
C PRO A 36 17.65 20.78 36.80
N ALA A 37 17.36 19.97 37.82
CA ALA A 37 16.76 18.65 37.64
C ALA A 37 15.49 18.71 36.76
N ALA A 38 14.67 19.76 36.93
CA ALA A 38 13.49 20.00 36.10
C ALA A 38 13.81 20.22 34.60
N ALA A 39 14.94 20.84 34.27
CA ALA A 39 15.36 21.02 32.88
C ALA A 39 15.81 19.68 32.26
N LEU A 40 16.50 18.84 33.04
CA LEU A 40 16.88 17.49 32.62
C LEU A 40 15.64 16.59 32.46
N THR A 41 14.69 16.67 33.38
CA THR A 41 13.41 15.95 33.28
C THR A 41 12.61 16.40 32.06
N ASN A 42 12.50 17.71 31.79
CA ASN A 42 11.82 18.21 30.59
C ASN A 42 12.50 17.77 29.28
N VAL A 43 13.83 17.75 29.24
CA VAL A 43 14.58 17.26 28.06
C VAL A 43 14.42 15.75 27.92
N HIS A 44 14.46 15.01 29.01
CA HIS A 44 14.21 13.57 29.05
C HIS A 44 12.79 13.25 28.57
N ASP A 45 11.77 13.92 29.07
CA ASP A 45 10.37 13.66 28.73
C ASP A 45 10.06 14.07 27.30
N ARG A 46 10.67 15.16 26.79
CA ARG A 46 10.59 15.51 25.38
C ARG A 46 11.28 14.48 24.50
N LEU A 47 12.50 14.05 24.83
CA LEU A 47 13.21 13.02 24.07
C LEU A 47 12.53 11.65 24.15
N ALA A 48 11.93 11.32 25.28
CA ALA A 48 11.12 10.11 25.45
C ALA A 48 9.84 10.23 24.63
N GLY A 49 9.17 11.39 24.62
CA GLY A 49 8.02 11.66 23.76
C GLY A 49 8.36 11.57 22.27
N ASP A 50 9.44 12.20 21.84
CA ASP A 50 9.95 12.14 20.47
C ASP A 50 10.40 10.72 20.10
N LEU A 51 11.00 9.97 21.04
CA LEU A 51 11.37 8.57 20.85
C LEU A 51 10.14 7.68 20.77
N PHE A 52 9.12 7.87 21.60
CA PHE A 52 7.86 7.13 21.52
C PHE A 52 7.09 7.50 20.25
N GLU A 53 7.10 8.75 19.82
CA GLU A 53 6.49 9.17 18.56
C GLU A 53 7.28 8.63 17.35
N ALA A 54 8.61 8.57 17.45
CA ALA A 54 9.48 7.95 16.46
C ALA A 54 9.38 6.43 16.47
N GLU A 55 9.17 5.77 17.61
CA GLU A 55 8.95 4.33 17.76
C GLU A 55 7.53 3.95 17.35
N ASP A 56 6.52 4.79 17.58
CA ASP A 56 5.17 4.62 17.05
C ASP A 56 5.12 4.90 15.55
N LYS A 57 6.05 5.74 15.03
CA LYS A 57 6.33 5.88 13.59
C LYS A 57 7.21 4.74 13.03
N ALA A 58 8.10 4.14 13.82
CA ALA A 58 9.04 3.08 13.37
C ALA A 58 8.50 1.66 13.57
N GLY A 59 7.54 1.44 14.46
CA GLY A 59 6.74 0.21 14.55
C GLY A 59 5.70 0.10 13.43
N SER A 60 5.73 1.03 12.46
CA SER A 60 4.64 1.42 11.57
C SER A 60 5.04 1.59 10.11
N ASP A 61 6.16 0.99 9.68
CA ASP A 61 6.53 1.03 8.28
C ASP A 61 5.45 0.33 7.45
N ALA A 62 4.83 1.09 6.56
CA ALA A 62 3.80 0.59 5.68
C ALA A 62 4.41 -0.56 4.86
N GLN A 63 3.90 -1.77 5.07
CA GLN A 63 4.40 -2.97 4.44
C GLN A 63 3.97 -2.99 2.99
N LEU A 64 4.94 -3.16 2.09
CA LEU A 64 4.68 -3.33 0.67
C LEU A 64 3.96 -4.65 0.42
N PHE A 65 2.93 -4.59 -0.42
CA PHE A 65 2.33 -5.76 -1.01
C PHE A 65 2.30 -5.60 -2.54
N PRO A 66 2.89 -6.53 -3.27
CA PRO A 66 3.80 -7.55 -2.77
C PRO A 66 5.15 -6.97 -2.27
N PRO A 67 5.98 -7.77 -1.58
CA PRO A 67 7.32 -7.35 -1.17
C PRO A 67 8.21 -6.88 -2.33
N LYS A 68 8.11 -7.52 -3.50
CA LYS A 68 8.76 -7.05 -4.75
C LYS A 68 7.71 -6.62 -5.76
N PHE A 69 7.53 -5.31 -5.88
CA PHE A 69 6.44 -4.69 -6.64
C PHE A 69 6.30 -5.15 -8.10
N ASP A 70 7.41 -5.47 -8.78
CA ASP A 70 7.41 -5.82 -10.22
C ASP A 70 7.45 -7.33 -10.50
N ASP A 71 7.88 -8.15 -9.54
CA ASP A 71 8.14 -9.58 -9.76
C ASP A 71 7.14 -10.50 -9.04
N ASP A 72 6.45 -9.98 -8.03
CA ASP A 72 5.57 -10.76 -7.17
C ASP A 72 4.09 -10.49 -7.47
N ARG A 73 3.23 -11.32 -6.87
CA ARG A 73 1.76 -11.24 -6.99
C ARG A 73 1.16 -10.32 -5.93
N GLY A 74 0.26 -9.44 -6.36
CA GLY A 74 -0.46 -8.51 -5.49
C GLY A 74 -1.54 -9.18 -4.63
N LYS A 75 -2.35 -8.35 -3.97
CA LYS A 75 -3.55 -8.79 -3.24
C LYS A 75 -4.72 -8.93 -4.22
N PHE A 76 -5.49 -10.00 -4.09
CA PHE A 76 -6.55 -10.36 -5.04
C PHE A 76 -7.94 -10.10 -4.49
N VAL A 77 -8.82 -9.61 -5.38
CA VAL A 77 -10.26 -9.51 -5.10
C VAL A 77 -11.03 -10.05 -6.28
N GLN A 78 -11.62 -11.23 -6.11
CA GLN A 78 -12.47 -11.85 -7.11
C GLN A 78 -13.80 -11.08 -7.24
N VAL A 79 -14.29 -10.95 -8.46
CA VAL A 79 -15.55 -10.27 -8.77
C VAL A 79 -16.47 -11.15 -9.61
N ASP A 80 -17.72 -10.75 -9.74
CA ASP A 80 -18.70 -11.44 -10.56
C ASP A 80 -18.42 -11.26 -12.06
N HIS A 81 -17.73 -12.25 -12.62
CA HIS A 81 -17.40 -12.29 -14.05
C HIS A 81 -18.63 -12.46 -14.95
N ASP A 82 -19.68 -13.17 -14.51
CA ASP A 82 -20.85 -13.44 -15.35
C ASP A 82 -21.58 -12.14 -15.70
N SER A 83 -21.81 -11.30 -14.69
CA SER A 83 -22.38 -9.96 -14.90
C SER A 83 -21.50 -9.09 -15.78
N LEU A 84 -20.18 -9.12 -15.58
CA LEU A 84 -19.23 -8.34 -16.38
C LEU A 84 -19.26 -8.76 -17.86
N ILE A 85 -19.20 -10.05 -18.16
CA ILE A 85 -19.23 -10.55 -19.55
C ILE A 85 -20.58 -10.28 -20.21
N LYS A 86 -21.68 -10.47 -19.47
CA LYS A 86 -23.05 -10.28 -19.99
C LYS A 86 -23.35 -8.82 -20.31
N HIS A 87 -22.91 -7.89 -19.47
CA HIS A 87 -23.24 -6.46 -19.60
C HIS A 87 -22.12 -5.61 -20.20
N GLY A 88 -20.91 -6.19 -20.36
CA GLY A 88 -19.71 -5.47 -20.81
C GLY A 88 -19.16 -4.47 -19.79
N GLN A 89 -19.78 -4.37 -18.60
CA GLN A 89 -19.39 -3.46 -17.54
C GLN A 89 -19.84 -4.00 -16.18
N LEU A 90 -19.06 -3.75 -15.14
CA LEU A 90 -19.39 -4.08 -13.75
C LEU A 90 -19.03 -2.89 -12.85
N ARG A 91 -19.96 -2.49 -11.97
CA ARG A 91 -19.73 -1.49 -10.93
C ARG A 91 -19.84 -2.15 -9.56
N ILE A 92 -18.79 -2.08 -8.76
CA ILE A 92 -18.68 -2.79 -7.48
C ILE A 92 -18.11 -1.89 -6.39
N LYS A 93 -18.72 -1.91 -5.20
CA LYS A 93 -18.15 -1.29 -3.99
C LYS A 93 -17.34 -2.34 -3.23
N LEU A 94 -16.04 -2.10 -3.06
CA LEU A 94 -15.20 -2.95 -2.23
C LEU A 94 -15.32 -2.52 -0.75
N PRO A 95 -15.64 -3.46 0.16
CA PRO A 95 -15.81 -3.13 1.58
C PRO A 95 -14.46 -2.85 2.24
N ALA A 96 -14.44 -1.90 3.17
CA ALA A 96 -13.24 -1.53 3.91
C ALA A 96 -12.81 -2.64 4.89
N SER A 97 -11.50 -2.77 5.08
CA SER A 97 -10.96 -3.62 6.15
C SER A 97 -11.13 -2.95 7.51
N THR A 98 -11.67 -3.70 8.46
CA THR A 98 -11.97 -3.27 9.83
C THR A 98 -11.07 -4.00 10.84
N PRO A 99 -10.86 -3.45 12.05
CA PRO A 99 -10.06 -4.11 13.09
C PRO A 99 -10.57 -5.52 13.40
N VAL A 100 -11.89 -5.66 13.52
CA VAL A 100 -12.55 -6.96 13.69
C VAL A 100 -13.09 -7.39 12.34
N ALA A 101 -12.62 -8.54 11.85
CA ALA A 101 -13.09 -9.09 10.57
C ALA A 101 -14.58 -9.46 10.66
N SER A 102 -15.32 -9.13 9.61
CA SER A 102 -16.71 -9.54 9.40
C SER A 102 -16.80 -10.49 8.21
N GLU A 103 -17.99 -11.02 7.94
CA GLU A 103 -18.25 -11.83 6.74
C GLU A 103 -17.95 -11.06 5.44
N ASN A 104 -18.09 -9.74 5.47
CA ASN A 104 -17.81 -8.86 4.32
C ASN A 104 -16.33 -8.48 4.20
N THR A 105 -15.47 -8.87 5.14
CA THR A 105 -14.05 -8.50 5.07
C THR A 105 -13.34 -9.31 3.99
N LEU A 106 -12.80 -8.60 2.99
CA LEU A 106 -12.00 -9.17 1.92
C LEU A 106 -10.82 -9.97 2.50
N PRO A 107 -10.68 -11.28 2.20
CA PRO A 107 -9.67 -12.16 2.81
C PRO A 107 -8.25 -11.61 2.73
N ASP A 108 -7.85 -11.10 1.55
CA ASP A 108 -6.49 -10.60 1.30
C ASP A 108 -6.17 -9.30 2.05
N PHE A 109 -7.18 -8.58 2.52
CA PHE A 109 -7.01 -7.33 3.28
C PHE A 109 -7.29 -7.50 4.78
N ARG A 110 -7.51 -8.73 5.26
CA ARG A 110 -7.70 -8.99 6.70
C ARG A 110 -6.50 -8.51 7.51
N GLY A 111 -6.77 -7.74 8.56
CA GLY A 111 -5.73 -7.18 9.42
C GLY A 111 -4.99 -5.97 8.83
N CYS A 112 -5.30 -5.58 7.60
CA CYS A 112 -4.67 -4.44 6.94
C CYS A 112 -5.40 -3.13 7.31
N ALA A 113 -4.67 -2.21 7.92
CA ALA A 113 -5.02 -0.81 8.11
C ALA A 113 -4.31 0.08 7.08
N ASP A 114 -4.81 1.31 6.87
CA ASP A 114 -4.20 2.35 6.05
C ASP A 114 -3.66 1.83 4.71
N VAL A 115 -4.54 1.18 3.95
CA VAL A 115 -4.20 0.53 2.68
C VAL A 115 -4.15 1.57 1.56
N ARG A 116 -3.02 1.63 0.86
CA ARG A 116 -2.72 2.56 -0.23
C ARG A 116 -2.33 1.79 -1.48
N ILE A 117 -2.97 2.07 -2.61
CA ILE A 117 -2.74 1.37 -3.89
C ILE A 117 -1.93 2.26 -4.83
N TYR A 118 -0.85 1.71 -5.37
CA TYR A 118 -0.02 2.38 -6.39
C TYR A 118 -0.26 1.80 -7.78
N ARG A 119 -0.70 0.54 -7.88
CA ARG A 119 -0.98 -0.14 -9.15
C ARG A 119 -2.19 -1.06 -8.98
N VAL A 120 -3.03 -1.10 -10.01
CA VAL A 120 -4.16 -2.02 -10.11
C VAL A 120 -4.17 -2.68 -11.47
N ARG A 121 -4.30 -4.00 -11.47
CA ARG A 121 -4.56 -4.80 -12.67
C ARG A 121 -5.92 -5.46 -12.56
N PHE A 122 -6.49 -5.79 -13.70
CA PHE A 122 -7.68 -6.62 -13.77
C PHE A 122 -7.43 -7.79 -14.70
N PHE A 123 -7.73 -8.99 -14.24
CA PHE A 123 -7.48 -10.21 -14.98
C PHE A 123 -8.77 -10.93 -15.31
N LEU A 124 -8.76 -11.58 -16.46
CA LEU A 124 -9.80 -12.47 -16.96
C LEU A 124 -9.14 -13.82 -17.26
N GLU A 125 -9.49 -14.86 -16.51
CA GLU A 125 -9.01 -16.22 -16.76
C GLU A 125 -9.90 -16.90 -17.79
N GLY A 126 -9.31 -17.46 -18.85
CA GLY A 126 -10.04 -18.18 -19.90
C GLY A 126 -10.27 -17.40 -21.19
N VAL A 127 -9.69 -16.19 -21.32
CA VAL A 127 -9.68 -15.43 -22.57
C VAL A 127 -8.98 -16.22 -23.69
N LYS A 128 -9.57 -16.26 -24.88
CA LYS A 128 -9.03 -16.96 -26.06
C LYS A 128 -8.90 -16.03 -27.26
N ILE A 129 -7.96 -16.34 -28.15
CA ILE A 129 -7.87 -15.69 -29.47
C ILE A 129 -8.85 -16.41 -30.41
N LYS A 130 -9.66 -15.66 -31.16
CA LYS A 130 -10.54 -16.26 -32.17
C LYS A 130 -9.74 -16.90 -33.31
N PRO A 131 -10.20 -18.03 -33.89
CA PRO A 131 -9.49 -18.71 -34.97
C PRO A 131 -9.15 -17.80 -36.16
N ASP A 132 -10.05 -16.89 -36.52
CA ASP A 132 -9.85 -15.93 -37.62
C ASP A 132 -8.76 -14.88 -37.35
N ALA A 133 -8.56 -14.51 -36.09
CA ALA A 133 -7.48 -13.61 -35.71
C ALA A 133 -6.14 -14.36 -35.65
N LEU A 134 -6.18 -15.60 -35.15
CA LEU A 134 -5.02 -16.48 -35.09
C LEU A 134 -4.49 -16.83 -36.50
N SER A 135 -5.37 -17.15 -37.45
CA SER A 135 -5.00 -17.46 -38.85
C SER A 135 -4.36 -16.27 -39.57
N LYS A 136 -4.64 -15.04 -39.13
CA LYS A 136 -4.02 -13.80 -39.62
C LYS A 136 -2.73 -13.43 -38.87
N GLY A 137 -2.24 -14.29 -37.98
CA GLY A 137 -1.03 -14.04 -37.18
C GLY A 137 -1.17 -12.88 -36.19
N ARG A 138 -2.40 -12.51 -35.80
CA ARG A 138 -2.64 -11.38 -34.89
C ARG A 138 -2.54 -11.84 -33.44
N CYS A 139 -1.84 -11.05 -32.63
CA CYS A 139 -1.84 -11.16 -31.17
C CYS A 139 -2.58 -9.92 -30.61
N PRO A 140 -3.90 -10.02 -30.35
CA PRO A 140 -4.69 -8.85 -29.96
C PRO A 140 -4.24 -8.29 -28.61
N ILE A 141 -4.45 -6.99 -28.43
CA ILE A 141 -4.31 -6.33 -27.14
C ILE A 141 -5.71 -6.20 -26.55
N VAL A 142 -5.85 -6.59 -25.28
CA VAL A 142 -7.05 -6.41 -24.49
C VAL A 142 -6.81 -5.24 -23.55
N ASP A 143 -7.46 -4.13 -23.84
CA ASP A 143 -7.50 -2.96 -22.97
C ASP A 143 -8.68 -3.10 -22.02
N ILE A 144 -8.45 -2.84 -20.73
CA ILE A 144 -9.49 -2.90 -19.70
C ILE A 144 -9.60 -1.53 -19.07
N ASP A 145 -10.78 -0.92 -19.18
CA ASP A 145 -11.05 0.36 -18.54
C ASP A 145 -11.46 0.15 -17.09
N ILE A 146 -10.71 0.76 -16.18
CA ILE A 146 -10.99 0.73 -14.75
C ILE A 146 -11.11 2.17 -14.25
N THR A 147 -12.20 2.49 -13.57
CA THR A 147 -12.37 3.78 -12.91
C THR A 147 -12.61 3.56 -11.43
N GLN A 148 -11.79 4.17 -10.58
CA GLN A 148 -12.07 4.33 -9.16
C GLN A 148 -12.87 5.62 -8.99
N GLU A 149 -14.07 5.57 -8.39
CA GLU A 149 -15.04 6.67 -8.45
C GLU A 149 -14.85 7.77 -7.38
N GLY A 150 -13.79 7.72 -6.59
CA GLY A 150 -13.43 8.78 -5.65
C GLY A 150 -13.88 8.57 -4.20
N ASP A 151 -15.03 7.95 -3.96
CA ASP A 151 -15.54 7.74 -2.59
C ASP A 151 -14.87 6.54 -1.92
N SER A 152 -14.00 6.81 -0.95
CA SER A 152 -13.16 5.83 -0.27
C SER A 152 -13.33 5.87 1.26
N VAL A 153 -13.22 4.71 1.89
CA VAL A 153 -13.17 4.58 3.35
C VAL A 153 -11.93 3.79 3.74
N TYR A 154 -11.17 4.24 4.72
CA TYR A 154 -10.08 3.43 5.28
C TYR A 154 -10.04 3.55 6.80
N TYR A 155 -9.44 2.55 7.43
CA TYR A 155 -9.19 2.57 8.88
C TYR A 155 -7.72 2.82 9.14
N ASP A 156 -7.41 3.68 10.10
CA ASP A 156 -6.03 3.84 10.57
C ASP A 156 -5.61 2.65 11.47
N PRO A 157 -4.32 2.53 11.82
CA PRO A 157 -3.85 1.44 12.69
C PRO A 157 -4.55 1.38 14.06
N SER A 158 -5.07 2.51 14.55
CA SER A 158 -5.82 2.57 15.82
C SER A 158 -7.28 2.17 15.66
N GLY A 159 -7.73 1.84 14.44
CA GLY A 159 -9.10 1.42 14.15
C GLY A 159 -10.09 2.57 14.02
N ASN A 160 -9.63 3.81 13.85
CA ASN A 160 -10.51 4.93 13.54
C ASN A 160 -10.85 4.92 12.05
N CYS A 161 -12.13 5.16 11.74
CA CYS A 161 -12.63 5.22 10.38
C CYS A 161 -12.42 6.62 9.79
N HIS A 162 -11.89 6.68 8.57
CA HIS A 162 -11.67 7.90 7.80
C HIS A 162 -12.37 7.78 6.45
N THR A 163 -13.10 8.81 6.06
CA THR A 163 -13.74 8.91 4.75
C THR A 163 -13.01 9.96 3.92
N PHE A 164 -12.82 9.68 2.64
CA PHE A 164 -12.15 10.57 1.71
C PHE A 164 -12.88 10.53 0.37
N THR A 165 -12.99 11.70 -0.27
CA THR A 165 -13.58 11.86 -1.60
C THR A 165 -12.60 12.61 -2.48
N HIS A 166 -12.44 12.14 -3.72
CA HIS A 166 -11.62 12.77 -4.73
C HIS A 166 -12.26 12.63 -6.13
N GLU A 167 -11.67 13.30 -7.12
CA GLU A 167 -12.07 13.09 -8.51
C GLU A 167 -11.82 11.63 -8.93
N PRO A 168 -12.65 11.06 -9.83
CA PRO A 168 -12.42 9.72 -10.33
C PRO A 168 -11.01 9.53 -10.90
N VAL A 169 -10.44 8.35 -10.67
CA VAL A 169 -9.11 7.96 -11.16
C VAL A 169 -9.29 6.86 -12.18
N ASP A 170 -9.00 7.18 -13.44
CA ASP A 170 -9.04 6.24 -14.55
C ASP A 170 -7.69 5.50 -14.69
N VAL A 171 -7.76 4.19 -14.88
CA VAL A 171 -6.63 3.30 -15.05
C VAL A 171 -6.94 2.35 -16.21
N LYS A 172 -5.98 2.18 -17.13
CA LYS A 172 -6.17 1.36 -18.35
C LYS A 172 -5.09 0.28 -18.47
N PRO A 173 -5.06 -0.74 -17.59
CA PRO A 173 -4.15 -1.86 -17.79
C PRO A 173 -4.47 -2.57 -19.11
N SER A 174 -3.42 -3.05 -19.78
CA SER A 174 -3.55 -3.70 -21.09
C SER A 174 -2.69 -4.94 -21.19
N PHE A 175 -3.19 -5.95 -21.90
CA PHE A 175 -2.55 -7.25 -22.03
C PHE A 175 -2.51 -7.69 -23.48
N ARG A 176 -1.32 -8.10 -23.94
CA ARG A 176 -1.16 -8.80 -25.21
C ARG A 176 -1.54 -10.26 -25.02
N VAL A 177 -2.48 -10.70 -25.82
CA VAL A 177 -2.97 -12.08 -25.87
C VAL A 177 -2.18 -12.83 -26.94
N SER A 178 -1.48 -13.88 -26.55
CA SER A 178 -0.63 -14.68 -27.43
C SER A 178 -0.91 -16.17 -27.28
N PRO A 179 -0.78 -16.98 -28.34
CA PRO A 179 -0.87 -18.42 -28.22
C PRO A 179 0.32 -18.95 -27.40
N SER A 180 0.06 -19.94 -26.56
CA SER A 180 1.07 -20.67 -25.81
C SER A 180 1.32 -22.05 -26.45
N PRO A 181 2.54 -22.61 -26.37
CA PRO A 181 2.87 -23.91 -26.96
C PRO A 181 2.02 -25.09 -26.46
N ASP A 182 1.45 -24.97 -25.26
CA ASP A 182 0.54 -25.95 -24.64
C ASP A 182 -0.92 -25.82 -25.11
N GLY A 183 -1.19 -24.93 -26.07
CA GLY A 183 -2.53 -24.65 -26.57
C GLY A 183 -3.34 -23.71 -25.66
N ALA A 184 -2.78 -23.26 -24.54
CA ALA A 184 -3.38 -22.21 -23.72
C ALA A 184 -3.16 -20.83 -24.34
N THR A 185 -3.81 -19.82 -23.77
CA THR A 185 -3.57 -18.42 -24.10
C THR A 185 -2.69 -17.79 -23.05
N ARG A 186 -1.58 -17.18 -23.47
CA ARG A 186 -0.67 -16.43 -22.60
C ARG A 186 -0.99 -14.95 -22.68
N LEU A 187 -1.21 -14.34 -21.53
CA LEU A 187 -1.33 -12.90 -21.36
C LEU A 187 0.03 -12.32 -21.00
N THR A 188 0.48 -11.33 -21.77
CA THR A 188 1.69 -10.54 -21.47
C THR A 188 1.27 -9.12 -21.17
N VAL A 189 1.70 -8.58 -20.03
CA VAL A 189 1.35 -7.22 -19.64
C VAL A 189 1.99 -6.21 -20.61
N VAL A 190 1.18 -5.30 -21.13
CA VAL A 190 1.61 -4.17 -21.97
C VAL A 190 1.59 -2.88 -21.14
N ASP A 191 0.52 -2.66 -20.37
CA ASP A 191 0.42 -1.62 -19.35
C ASP A 191 0.07 -2.25 -18.00
N ASN A 192 0.82 -1.88 -16.96
CA ASN A 192 0.68 -2.41 -15.61
C ASN A 192 -0.48 -1.82 -14.81
N GLY A 193 -1.11 -0.74 -15.28
CA GLY A 193 -2.14 -0.03 -14.53
C GLY A 193 -1.59 0.71 -13.31
N ASP A 194 -0.44 1.37 -13.47
CA ASP A 194 0.15 2.22 -12.43
C ASP A 194 -0.72 3.47 -12.24
N ILE A 195 -1.16 3.74 -11.00
CA ILE A 195 -1.98 4.90 -10.62
C ILE A 195 -1.08 6.08 -10.24
N VAL A 196 -0.11 5.83 -9.37
CA VAL A 196 0.83 6.82 -8.83
C VAL A 196 2.19 6.16 -8.63
N SER A 197 3.27 6.92 -8.73
CA SER A 197 4.60 6.37 -8.50
C SER A 197 4.83 6.06 -7.02
N MET A 198 5.23 4.82 -6.71
CA MET A 198 5.62 4.41 -5.35
C MET A 198 6.86 5.17 -4.85
N VAL A 199 7.79 5.51 -5.75
CA VAL A 199 8.96 6.32 -5.46
C VAL A 199 8.79 7.67 -6.17
N PRO A 200 8.47 8.75 -5.44
CA PRO A 200 8.34 10.06 -6.04
C PRO A 200 9.63 10.40 -6.81
N ARG A 201 9.53 10.57 -8.12
CA ARG A 201 10.69 10.99 -8.91
C ARG A 201 11.04 12.42 -8.54
N ALA A 202 12.29 12.68 -8.20
CA ALA A 202 12.75 14.02 -7.84
C ALA A 202 12.27 15.07 -8.87
N GLY A 203 11.55 16.08 -8.40
CA GLY A 203 11.01 17.15 -9.25
C GLY A 203 9.66 16.87 -9.92
N LYS A 204 9.01 15.72 -9.67
CA LYS A 204 7.63 15.47 -10.08
C LYS A 204 6.68 15.52 -8.88
N VAL A 205 5.65 16.36 -9.00
CA VAL A 205 4.51 16.35 -8.09
C VAL A 205 3.50 15.35 -8.64
N GLU A 206 3.23 14.29 -7.89
CA GLU A 206 2.15 13.35 -8.22
C GLU A 206 0.81 14.09 -8.13
N LYS A 207 -0.08 13.88 -9.11
CA LYS A 207 -1.38 14.56 -9.16
C LYS A 207 -2.30 14.13 -8.02
N TYR A 208 -2.11 12.90 -7.52
CA TYR A 208 -2.95 12.28 -6.50
C TYR A 208 -2.11 11.64 -5.41
N ALA A 209 -2.67 11.54 -4.21
CA ALA A 209 -2.19 10.59 -3.21
C ALA A 209 -2.64 9.17 -3.63
N ALA A 210 -1.89 8.14 -3.21
CA ALA A 210 -2.25 6.76 -3.45
C ALA A 210 -3.66 6.44 -2.88
N PRO A 211 -4.64 6.05 -3.73
CA PRO A 211 -6.00 5.82 -3.28
C PRO A 211 -6.12 4.55 -2.45
N SER A 212 -7.23 4.44 -1.71
CA SER A 212 -7.59 3.20 -1.03
C SER A 212 -8.28 2.23 -2.01
N PRO A 213 -8.11 0.89 -1.86
CA PRO A 213 -8.88 -0.05 -2.67
C PRO A 213 -10.37 -0.09 -2.28
N PHE A 214 -10.72 0.42 -1.09
CA PHE A 214 -12.05 0.33 -0.50
C PHE A 214 -12.97 1.46 -1.00
N ALA A 215 -13.17 1.45 -2.31
CA ALA A 215 -13.90 2.44 -3.06
C ALA A 215 -14.94 1.79 -3.98
N THR A 216 -15.70 2.60 -4.69
CA THR A 216 -16.48 2.09 -5.83
C THR A 216 -15.56 2.02 -7.04
N TRP A 217 -15.55 0.86 -7.69
CA TRP A 217 -14.79 0.59 -8.90
C TRP A 217 -15.74 0.23 -10.03
N THR A 218 -15.49 0.82 -11.19
CA THR A 218 -16.18 0.49 -12.43
C THR A 218 -15.18 -0.16 -13.39
N ILE A 219 -15.50 -1.35 -13.88
CA ILE A 219 -14.73 -2.09 -14.89
C ILE A 219 -15.53 -2.09 -16.18
N SER A 220 -14.91 -1.78 -17.31
CA SER A 220 -15.54 -1.79 -18.63
C SER A 220 -14.70 -2.59 -19.63
N LEU A 221 -15.38 -3.48 -20.36
CA LEU A 221 -14.83 -4.26 -21.46
C LEU A 221 -15.30 -3.74 -22.82
N ARG A 222 -15.90 -2.54 -22.87
CA ARG A 222 -16.51 -1.99 -24.09
C ARG A 222 -15.52 -1.79 -25.23
N ASP A 223 -14.26 -1.51 -24.88
CA ASP A 223 -13.19 -1.25 -25.85
C ASP A 223 -12.43 -2.52 -26.23
N VAL A 224 -12.81 -3.70 -25.70
CA VAL A 224 -12.20 -4.97 -26.06
C VAL A 224 -12.61 -5.36 -27.49
N ASP A 225 -11.61 -5.66 -28.33
CA ASP A 225 -11.84 -6.16 -29.69
C ASP A 225 -12.42 -7.60 -29.68
N LEU A 226 -13.75 -7.68 -29.57
CA LEU A 226 -14.50 -8.93 -29.64
C LEU A 226 -14.46 -9.59 -31.03
N ALA A 227 -13.94 -8.93 -32.07
CA ALA A 227 -13.68 -9.59 -33.36
C ALA A 227 -12.42 -10.47 -33.31
N SER A 228 -11.46 -10.13 -32.44
CA SER A 228 -10.21 -10.89 -32.28
C SER A 228 -10.17 -11.77 -31.04
N VAL A 229 -10.98 -11.46 -30.02
CA VAL A 229 -10.97 -12.13 -28.72
C VAL A 229 -12.30 -12.83 -28.44
N ASP A 230 -12.23 -14.01 -27.81
CA ASP A 230 -13.37 -14.76 -27.31
C ASP A 230 -13.35 -14.78 -25.77
N LEU A 231 -14.43 -14.27 -25.17
CA LEU A 231 -14.63 -14.20 -23.72
C LEU A 231 -15.59 -15.28 -23.19
N SER A 232 -16.16 -16.13 -24.07
CA SER A 232 -17.15 -17.15 -23.68
C SER A 232 -16.61 -18.24 -22.76
N SER A 233 -15.28 -18.41 -22.75
CA SER A 233 -14.58 -19.37 -21.89
C SER A 233 -14.04 -18.73 -20.61
N VAL A 234 -14.38 -17.48 -20.31
CA VAL A 234 -13.93 -16.82 -19.08
C VAL A 234 -14.61 -17.47 -17.88
N THR A 235 -13.83 -17.88 -16.88
CA THR A 235 -14.32 -18.57 -15.67
C THR A 235 -14.09 -17.79 -14.39
N LYS A 236 -13.18 -16.82 -14.41
CA LYS A 236 -12.89 -15.94 -13.28
C LYS A 236 -12.49 -14.54 -13.74
N ALA A 237 -12.83 -13.56 -12.92
CA ALA A 237 -12.37 -12.19 -13.05
C ALA A 237 -11.96 -11.67 -11.67
N TRP A 238 -10.86 -10.92 -11.59
CA TRP A 238 -10.39 -10.37 -10.33
C TRP A 238 -9.54 -9.11 -10.51
N PHE A 239 -9.54 -8.28 -9.47
CA PHE A 239 -8.53 -7.25 -9.28
C PHE A 239 -7.26 -7.85 -8.67
N GLU A 240 -6.11 -7.35 -9.12
CA GLU A 240 -4.83 -7.52 -8.44
C GLU A 240 -4.31 -6.14 -8.03
N PHE A 241 -4.19 -5.91 -6.72
CA PHE A 241 -3.79 -4.65 -6.13
C PHE A 241 -2.35 -4.72 -5.63
N PHE A 242 -1.61 -3.65 -5.88
CA PHE A 242 -0.24 -3.47 -5.42
C PHE A 242 -0.15 -2.15 -4.66
N GLY A 243 0.46 -2.19 -3.48
CA GLY A 243 0.24 -1.16 -2.49
C GLY A 243 1.16 -1.21 -1.29
N THR A 244 0.82 -0.39 -0.31
CA THR A 244 1.31 -0.48 1.06
C THR A 244 0.15 -0.62 2.02
N SER A 245 0.36 -1.33 3.12
CA SER A 245 -0.60 -1.42 4.23
C SER A 245 0.11 -1.43 5.56
N ARG A 246 -0.57 -0.96 6.60
CA ARG A 246 -0.15 -1.14 7.99
C ARG A 246 -0.97 -2.27 8.63
N SER A 247 -0.58 -2.68 9.82
CA SER A 247 -1.38 -3.60 10.64
C SER A 247 -2.19 -2.81 11.67
N PHE A 248 -3.35 -3.35 12.09
CA PHE A 248 -4.05 -2.81 13.25
C PHE A 248 -3.23 -2.99 14.54
N LYS A 249 -3.27 -1.99 15.42
CA LYS A 249 -2.68 -2.03 16.76
C LYS A 249 -3.50 -2.96 17.65
N ALA A 250 -2.85 -3.57 18.64
CA ALA A 250 -3.51 -4.47 19.60
C ALA A 250 -4.65 -3.79 20.38
N SER A 251 -4.58 -2.48 20.63
CA SER A 251 -5.66 -1.72 21.27
C SER A 251 -6.94 -1.71 20.43
N ALA A 252 -6.80 -1.50 19.11
CA ALA A 252 -7.92 -1.47 18.17
C ALA A 252 -8.69 -2.79 18.09
N LEU A 253 -8.01 -3.90 18.40
CA LEU A 253 -8.61 -5.25 18.42
C LEU A 253 -9.36 -5.54 19.72
N LYS A 254 -8.99 -4.90 20.83
CA LYS A 254 -9.57 -5.13 22.17
C LYS A 254 -10.80 -4.29 22.45
N ASP A 255 -10.84 -3.05 21.96
CA ASP A 255 -11.94 -2.12 22.23
C ASP A 255 -13.25 -2.49 21.49
N LYS A 256 -13.21 -3.51 20.61
CA LYS A 256 -14.32 -3.91 19.74
C LYS A 256 -14.69 -5.40 19.80
N SER A 257 -14.08 -6.16 20.71
CA SER A 257 -14.46 -7.54 21.06
C SER A 257 -15.41 -7.54 22.26
#